data_AF-A0A5C7M9B2-F1
#
_entry.id   AF-A0A5C7M9B2-F1
#
_cell.length_a   1.000
_cell.length_b   1.000
_cell.length_c   1.000
_cell.angle_alpha   90.00
_cell.angle_beta   90.00
_cell.angle_gamma   90.00
#
_symmetry.space_group_name_H-M   'P 1'
#
loop_
_entity.id
_entity.type
_entity.pdbx_description
1 polymer ?
#
loop_
_entity_poly.entity_id
_entity_poly.type
_entity_poly.pdbx_seq_one_letter_code
_entity_poly.pdbx_strand_id
1 'polypeptide(L)'
;MSVATDIAVDTRMCVVVSKETGAGAFTVSVSREELRYWDDDPTPDIVEMTVGETVLAAPLPMLFDAIDTWLLRAHHMRALPHSWKVGECGGTSGYDAFFEAVVLPARPVAALK
;
A
#
# COMPACT_ATOMS: atom_id res chain seq x y z
N MET A 1 -28.09 1.92 -25.46
CA MET A 1 -26.77 1.94 -24.82
C MET A 1 -27.02 2.04 -23.33
N SER A 2 -26.88 0.94 -22.59
CA SER A 2 -26.91 1.00 -21.13
C SER A 2 -25.63 1.66 -20.66
N VAL A 3 -25.73 2.64 -19.77
CA VAL A 3 -24.56 3.22 -19.11
C VAL A 3 -24.31 2.30 -17.91
N ALA A 4 -23.25 1.49 -17.96
CA ALA A 4 -22.82 0.72 -16.80
C ALA A 4 -22.73 1.66 -15.60
N THR A 5 -23.46 1.34 -14.55
CA THR A 5 -23.57 2.18 -13.35
C THR A 5 -22.75 1.52 -12.26
N ASP A 6 -21.82 2.26 -11.65
CA ASP A 6 -21.08 1.79 -10.46
C ASP A 6 -22.10 1.36 -9.40
N ILE A 7 -22.14 0.07 -9.06
CA ILE A 7 -23.02 -0.43 -8.00
C ILE A 7 -22.39 -0.19 -6.63
N ALA A 8 -21.08 -0.38 -6.52
CA ALA A 8 -20.32 -0.22 -5.29
C ALA A 8 -18.86 0.12 -5.57
N VAL A 9 -18.24 0.86 -4.66
CA VAL A 9 -16.79 1.12 -4.67
C VAL A 9 -16.23 0.83 -3.30
N ASP A 10 -15.35 -0.17 -3.21
CA ASP A 10 -14.60 -0.45 -1.99
C ASP A 10 -13.24 0.24 -2.07
N THR A 11 -12.96 1.11 -1.11
CA THR A 11 -11.68 1.83 -1.02
C THR A 11 -10.81 1.24 0.09
N ARG A 12 -9.56 0.95 -0.23
CA ARG A 12 -8.52 0.67 0.77
C ARG A 12 -7.28 1.51 0.55
N MET A 13 -6.52 1.71 1.62
CA MET A 13 -5.20 2.32 1.56
C MET A 13 -4.15 1.22 1.75
N CYS A 14 -3.14 1.22 0.89
CA CYS A 14 -2.07 0.23 0.89
C CYS A 14 -0.72 0.95 0.95
N VAL A 15 0.26 0.34 1.62
CA VAL A 15 1.67 0.67 1.44
C VAL A 15 2.33 -0.45 0.67
N VAL A 16 3.09 -0.11 -0.36
CA VAL A 16 3.90 -1.03 -1.14
C VAL A 16 5.37 -0.67 -0.94
N VAL A 17 6.19 -1.69 -0.75
CA VAL A 17 7.62 -1.57 -0.51
C VAL A 17 8.31 -2.44 -1.53
N SER A 18 9.11 -1.85 -2.39
CA SER A 18 9.86 -2.58 -3.41
C SER A 18 11.36 -2.27 -3.32
N LYS A 19 12.15 -3.25 -3.69
CA LYS A 19 13.59 -3.09 -3.92
C LYS A 19 13.91 -3.75 -5.25
N GLU A 20 14.16 -2.94 -6.27
CA GLU A 20 14.60 -3.44 -7.57
C GLU A 20 15.95 -4.16 -7.45
N THR A 21 16.16 -5.14 -8.32
CA THR A 21 17.41 -5.90 -8.34
C THR A 21 18.61 -5.01 -8.59
N GLY A 22 19.56 -5.03 -7.65
CA GLY A 22 20.75 -4.18 -7.68
C GLY A 22 20.57 -2.78 -7.10
N ALA A 23 19.37 -2.42 -6.63
CA ALA A 23 19.14 -1.14 -5.95
C ALA A 23 19.77 -1.12 -4.54
N GLY A 24 20.24 0.06 -4.12
CA GLY A 24 20.80 0.27 -2.79
C GLY A 24 19.76 0.54 -1.68
N ALA A 25 18.55 0.92 -2.05
CA ALA A 25 17.50 1.39 -1.14
C ALA A 25 16.12 0.84 -1.53
N PHE A 26 15.16 0.94 -0.61
CA PHE A 26 13.76 0.56 -0.85
C PHE A 26 12.96 1.76 -1.34
N THR A 27 12.15 1.56 -2.37
CA THR A 27 11.07 2.48 -2.73
C THR A 27 9.85 2.11 -1.92
N VAL A 28 9.24 3.10 -1.28
CA VAL A 28 8.02 2.93 -0.49
C VAL A 28 6.97 3.87 -1.04
N SER A 29 5.86 3.31 -1.50
CA SER A 29 4.71 4.07 -1.96
C SER A 29 3.50 3.78 -1.08
N VAL A 30 2.67 4.80 -0.88
CA VAL A 30 1.34 4.64 -0.28
C VAL A 30 0.31 4.97 -1.35
N SER A 31 -0.61 4.06 -1.59
CA SER A 31 -1.63 4.18 -2.62
C SER A 31 -3.03 4.02 -2.04
N ARG A 32 -3.97 4.66 -2.73
CA ARG A 32 -5.40 4.40 -2.59
C ARG A 32 -5.79 3.44 -3.69
N GLU A 33 -6.38 2.32 -3.30
CA GLU A 33 -6.93 1.33 -4.23
C GLU A 33 -8.45 1.36 -4.13
N GLU A 34 -9.11 1.46 -5.27
CA GLU A 34 -10.55 1.37 -5.42
C GLU A 34 -10.90 0.12 -6.21
N LEU A 35 -11.72 -0.75 -5.62
CA LEU A 35 -12.37 -1.86 -6.28
C LEU A 35 -13.76 -1.37 -6.72
N ARG A 36 -13.97 -1.23 -8.03
CA ARG A 36 -15.22 -0.71 -8.60
C ARG A 36 -16.03 -1.85 -9.18
N TYR A 37 -17.25 -2.03 -8.67
CA TYR A 37 -18.13 -3.12 -9.03
C TYR A 37 -19.19 -2.65 -10.03
N TRP A 38 -19.28 -3.37 -11.14
CA TRP A 38 -20.23 -3.11 -12.22
C TRP A 38 -21.38 -4.12 -12.21
N ASP A 39 -22.50 -3.76 -12.83
CA ASP A 39 -23.68 -4.62 -12.90
C ASP A 39 -23.52 -5.80 -13.87
N ASP A 40 -22.64 -5.65 -14.85
CA ASP A 40 -22.38 -6.60 -15.92
C ASP A 40 -21.05 -7.38 -15.77
N ASP A 41 -20.18 -6.98 -14.83
CA ASP A 41 -18.91 -7.65 -14.56
C ASP A 41 -18.83 -8.21 -13.12
N PRO A 42 -18.69 -9.55 -12.94
CA PRO A 42 -18.47 -10.13 -11.62
C PRO A 42 -17.09 -9.82 -11.02
N THR A 43 -16.15 -9.31 -11.81
CA THR A 43 -14.80 -8.92 -11.38
C THR A 43 -14.74 -7.40 -11.25
N PRO A 44 -14.39 -6.86 -10.07
CA PRO A 44 -14.27 -5.42 -9.94
C PRO A 44 -13.05 -4.88 -10.70
N ASP A 45 -13.20 -3.70 -11.27
CA ASP A 45 -12.06 -2.94 -11.77
C ASP A 45 -11.21 -2.43 -10.61
N ILE A 46 -9.89 -2.59 -10.73
CA ILE A 46 -8.93 -2.08 -9.74
C ILE A 46 -8.36 -0.76 -10.26
N VAL A 47 -8.64 0.32 -9.54
CA VAL A 47 -8.04 1.64 -9.78
C VAL A 47 -7.09 1.97 -8.65
N GLU A 48 -5.80 2.07 -8.95
CA GLU A 48 -4.76 2.44 -8.00
C GLU A 48 -4.27 3.88 -8.23
N MET A 49 -4.15 4.64 -7.15
CA MET A 49 -3.64 6.00 -7.15
C MET A 49 -2.55 6.15 -6.11
N THR A 50 -1.33 6.50 -6.54
CA THR A 50 -0.24 6.81 -5.61
C THR A 50 -0.51 8.14 -4.91
N VAL A 51 -0.53 8.10 -3.57
CA VAL A 51 -0.77 9.24 -2.69
C VAL A 51 0.54 9.84 -2.17
N GLY A 52 1.58 9.01 -2.05
CA GLY A 52 2.90 9.45 -1.66
C GLY A 52 3.95 8.39 -1.94
N GLU A 53 5.19 8.84 -2.06
CA GLU A 53 6.34 7.99 -2.30
C GLU A 53 7.56 8.53 -1.53
N THR A 54 8.42 7.62 -1.08
CA THR A 54 9.72 7.94 -0.50
C THR A 54 10.73 6.83 -0.80
N VAL A 55 12.01 7.16 -0.69
CA VAL A 55 13.11 6.19 -0.76
C VAL A 55 13.74 6.05 0.61
N LEU A 56 13.88 4.82 1.10
CA LEU A 56 14.44 4.50 2.42
C LEU A 56 15.69 3.63 2.28
N ALA A 57 16.83 4.17 2.71
CA ALA A 57 18.06 3.42 2.91
C ALA A 57 18.11 2.89 4.35
N ALA A 58 17.41 1.77 4.59
CA ALA A 58 17.38 1.11 5.90
C ALA A 58 17.58 -0.41 5.73
N PRO A 59 18.25 -1.09 6.68
CA PRO A 59 18.27 -2.54 6.69
C PRO A 59 16.87 -3.10 6.99
N LEU A 60 16.56 -4.29 6.48
CA LEU A 60 15.21 -4.90 6.56
C LEU A 60 14.60 -4.89 7.98
N PRO A 61 15.33 -5.20 9.07
CA PRO A 61 14.77 -5.16 10.43
C PRO A 61 14.30 -3.78 10.88
N MET A 62 14.89 -2.70 10.35
CA MET A 62 14.56 -1.31 10.71
C MET A 62 13.62 -0.64 9.67
N LEU A 63 13.41 -1.30 8.53
CA LEU A 63 12.65 -0.76 7.40
C LEU A 63 11.20 -0.48 7.80
N PHE A 64 10.55 -1.42 8.50
CA PHE A 64 9.15 -1.29 8.88
C PHE A 64 8.92 -0.13 9.87
N ASP A 65 9.82 0.08 10.83
CA ASP A 65 9.76 1.23 11.74
C ASP A 65 9.96 2.56 11.01
N ALA A 66 10.86 2.59 10.01
CA ALA A 66 11.07 3.76 9.18
C ALA A 66 9.85 4.09 8.31
N ILE A 67 9.19 3.05 7.75
CA ILE A 67 7.94 3.18 7.02
C ILE A 67 6.83 3.73 7.93
N ASP A 68 6.66 3.15 9.11
CA ASP A 68 5.65 3.60 10.08
C ASP A 68 5.89 5.06 10.51
N THR A 69 7.15 5.44 10.70
CA THR A 69 7.53 6.83 11.01
C THR A 69 7.17 7.78 9.87
N TRP A 70 7.45 7.39 8.62
CA TRP A 70 7.13 8.17 7.44
C TRP A 70 5.60 8.29 7.24
N LEU A 71 4.86 7.18 7.26
CA LEU A 71 3.40 7.14 7.15
C LEU A 71 2.74 8.02 8.21
N LEU A 72 3.22 7.98 9.45
CA LEU A 72 2.65 8.76 10.53
C LEU A 72 2.89 10.27 10.34
N ARG A 73 4.10 10.66 9.92
CA ARG A 73 4.50 12.07 9.80
C ARG A 73 3.95 12.74 8.56
N ALA A 74 3.99 12.06 7.41
CA ALA A 74 3.63 12.63 6.12
C ALA A 74 2.14 12.41 5.78
N HIS A 75 1.55 11.32 6.27
CA HIS A 75 0.22 10.90 5.83
C HIS A 75 -0.78 10.65 6.97
N HIS A 76 -0.36 10.79 8.24
CA HIS A 76 -1.17 10.49 9.43
C HIS A 76 -1.76 9.07 9.42
N MET A 77 -1.01 8.11 8.89
CA MET A 77 -1.40 6.69 8.78
C MET A 77 -0.41 5.78 9.51
N ARG A 78 -0.80 4.52 9.69
CA ARG A 78 0.07 3.42 10.14
C ARG A 78 -0.22 2.15 9.36
N ALA A 79 0.80 1.35 9.11
CA ALA A 79 0.61 0.00 8.56
C ALA A 79 0.05 -0.93 9.65
N LEU A 80 -0.89 -1.79 9.28
CA LEU A 80 -1.41 -2.82 10.16
C LEU A 80 -0.37 -3.95 10.25
N PRO A 81 0.20 -4.25 11.45
CA PRO A 81 1.31 -5.20 11.56
C PRO A 81 1.00 -6.61 11.03
N HIS A 82 -0.25 -7.06 11.16
CA HIS A 82 -0.69 -8.39 10.73
C HIS A 82 -1.11 -8.45 9.24
N SER A 83 -1.10 -7.32 8.53
CA SER A 83 -1.52 -7.25 7.13
C SER A 83 -0.36 -7.35 6.14
N TRP A 84 0.87 -7.35 6.62
CA TRP A 84 2.05 -7.47 5.77
C TRP A 84 2.06 -8.78 5.01
N LYS A 85 2.26 -8.69 3.71
CA LYS A 85 2.43 -9.82 2.79
C LYS A 85 3.69 -9.62 1.97
N VAL A 86 4.30 -10.75 1.60
CA VAL A 86 5.40 -10.79 0.63
C VAL A 86 4.78 -10.98 -0.74
N GLY A 87 5.08 -10.10 -1.68
CA GLY A 87 4.69 -10.28 -3.08
C GLY A 87 5.69 -11.16 -3.84
N GLU A 88 5.47 -11.33 -5.14
CA GLU A 88 6.38 -12.10 -5.97
C GLU A 88 7.75 -11.39 -6.10
N CYS A 89 8.83 -12.10 -5.75
CA CYS A 89 10.21 -11.62 -5.80
C CYS A 89 11.11 -12.67 -6.47
N GLY A 90 12.23 -12.26 -7.06
CA GLY A 90 13.23 -13.15 -7.67
C GLY A 90 13.45 -12.91 -9.16
N GLY A 91 14.25 -13.78 -9.79
CA GLY A 91 14.99 -13.51 -11.04
C GLY A 91 14.19 -13.09 -12.28
N THR A 92 12.87 -13.29 -12.31
CA THR A 92 12.00 -12.82 -13.41
C THR A 92 11.14 -11.62 -13.04
N SER A 93 11.03 -11.26 -11.76
CA SER A 93 10.19 -10.16 -11.26
C SER A 93 10.87 -8.79 -11.33
N GLY A 94 12.21 -8.76 -11.42
CA GLY A 94 13.00 -7.53 -11.33
C GLY A 94 13.15 -6.95 -9.92
N TYR A 95 12.62 -7.63 -8.90
CA TYR A 95 12.69 -7.21 -7.50
C TYR A 95 13.46 -8.22 -6.63
N ASP A 96 14.35 -7.68 -5.79
CA ASP A 96 14.99 -8.41 -4.70
C ASP A 96 14.05 -8.52 -3.48
N ALA A 97 13.12 -7.58 -3.34
CA ALA A 97 12.10 -7.59 -2.30
C ALA A 97 10.85 -6.82 -2.74
N PHE A 98 9.68 -7.33 -2.35
CA PHE A 98 8.38 -6.72 -2.55
C PHE A 98 7.48 -7.07 -1.37
N PHE A 99 6.94 -6.05 -0.70
CA PHE A 99 6.01 -6.20 0.41
C PHE A 99 4.82 -5.26 0.23
N GLU A 100 3.68 -5.68 0.75
CA GLU A 100 2.49 -4.84 0.81
C GLU A 100 1.82 -4.97 2.18
N ALA A 101 1.15 -3.90 2.63
CA ALA A 101 0.32 -3.93 3.83
C ALA A 101 -0.85 -2.96 3.72
N VAL A 102 -1.92 -3.27 4.45
CA VAL A 102 -3.03 -2.34 4.66
C VAL A 102 -2.57 -1.24 5.60
N VAL A 103 -2.86 0.01 5.25
CA VAL A 103 -2.65 1.17 6.12
C VAL A 103 -3.99 1.75 6.58
N LEU A 104 -4.04 2.21 7.83
CA LEU A 104 -5.22 2.85 8.39
C LEU A 104 -4.86 4.25 8.94
N PRO A 105 -5.84 5.17 9.04
CA PRO A 105 -5.65 6.42 9.75
C PRO A 105 -5.15 6.17 11.17
N ALA A 106 -4.07 6.86 11.55
CA ALA A 106 -3.55 6.81 12.90
C ALA A 106 -4.53 7.55 13.83
N ARG A 107 -5.32 6.81 14.61
CA ARG A 107 -6.14 7.44 15.64
C ARG A 107 -5.24 8.02 16.74
N PRO A 108 -5.47 9.27 17.18
CA PRO A 108 -4.81 9.76 18.38
C PRO A 108 -5.24 8.91 19.59
N VAL A 109 -4.28 8.50 20.42
CA VAL A 109 -4.53 7.74 21.67
C VAL A 109 -5.44 8.50 22.65
N ALA A 110 -5.65 9.80 22.46
CA ALA A 110 -6.49 10.66 23.30
C ALA A 110 -8.00 10.34 23.28
N ALA A 111 -8.48 9.41 22.45
CA ALA A 111 -9.90 9.06 22.33
C ALA A 111 -10.37 7.92 23.24
N LEU A 112 -9.50 7.34 24.07
CA LEU A 112 -9.89 6.40 25.12
C LEU A 112 -10.17 7.20 26.40
N LYS A 113 -11.41 7.66 26.55
CA LYS A 113 -11.99 8.09 27.84
C LYS A 113 -13.05 7.09 28.26
#